data_AF-A0A9D3MND5-F1
#
_entry.id   AF-A0A9D3MND5-F1
#
_cell.length_a   1.000
_cell.length_b   1.000
_cell.length_c   1.000
_cell.angle_alpha   90.00
_cell.angle_beta   90.00
_cell.angle_gamma   90.00
#
_symmetry.space_group_name_H-M   'P 1'
#
loop_
_entity.id
_entity.type
_entity.pdbx_description
1 polymer ?
#
loop_
_entity_poly.entity_id
_entity_poly.type
_entity_poly.pdbx_seq_one_letter_code
_entity_poly.pdbx_strand_id
1 'polypeptide(L)'
;MGGMGFMKDAGVERVMRDLRIFRIFEGTNDILRLFVSLNGFQNAGNELKSLQRALKNPLGNAGLLVGEISKRAKRRAGLGTGLTLQGSVHPELSESGELAVKAIEQFGAVTEDMLLKHGKRIIDEQFVLKRVADCAIDLYAMVVVLSRASRSLAQGLPSAQHEKMLCETWCFEAHQRIMNDIKSLRSSDSKRIFKNLRAISAAVVENGGVVSPHPLGF
;
A
#
# COMPACT_ATOMS: atom_id res chain seq x y z
N MET A 1 -16.80 -13.38 22.57
CA MET A 1 -17.45 -14.64 22.99
C MET A 1 -16.56 -15.56 23.85
N GLY A 2 -15.28 -15.25 24.09
CA GLY A 2 -14.44 -16.11 24.96
C GLY A 2 -14.45 -17.58 24.52
N GLY A 3 -14.43 -18.51 25.48
CA GLY A 3 -14.49 -19.96 25.21
C GLY A 3 -15.74 -20.39 24.43
N MET A 4 -16.88 -19.70 24.60
CA MET A 4 -18.11 -19.99 23.85
C MET A 4 -17.92 -19.84 22.34
N GLY A 5 -17.03 -18.95 21.89
CA GLY A 5 -16.75 -18.80 20.46
C GLY A 5 -16.04 -20.02 19.83
N PHE A 6 -15.43 -20.87 20.64
CA PHE A 6 -14.81 -22.12 20.20
C PHE A 6 -15.79 -23.32 20.23
N MET A 7 -16.93 -23.16 20.90
CA MET A 7 -17.95 -24.19 20.97
C MET A 7 -18.72 -24.27 19.65
N LYS A 8 -18.95 -25.49 19.16
CA LYS A 8 -19.66 -25.73 17.89
C LYS A 8 -21.06 -25.12 17.88
N ASP A 9 -21.76 -25.14 19.01
CA ASP A 9 -23.13 -24.64 19.16
C ASP A 9 -23.25 -23.15 18.85
N ALA A 10 -22.20 -22.37 19.11
CA ALA A 10 -22.16 -20.95 18.79
C ALA A 10 -21.99 -20.66 17.28
N GLY A 11 -21.54 -21.64 16.48
CA GLY A 11 -21.37 -21.53 15.03
C GLY A 11 -20.25 -20.60 14.55
N VAL A 12 -19.63 -19.78 15.42
CA VAL A 12 -18.58 -18.83 15.06
C VAL A 12 -17.31 -19.53 14.56
N GLU A 13 -16.94 -20.65 15.19
CA GLU A 13 -15.80 -21.46 14.76
C GLU A 13 -15.96 -21.98 13.32
N ARG A 14 -17.20 -22.32 12.94
CA ARG A 14 -17.54 -22.76 11.58
C ARG A 14 -17.31 -21.64 10.58
N VAL A 15 -17.81 -20.44 10.87
CA VAL A 15 -17.57 -19.27 10.01
C VAL A 15 -16.07 -19.00 9.85
N MET A 16 -15.28 -19.10 10.92
CA MET A 16 -13.82 -18.91 10.84
C MET A 16 -13.16 -19.95 9.92
N ARG A 17 -13.51 -21.23 10.08
CA ARG A 17 -13.01 -22.31 9.21
C ARG A 17 -13.38 -22.09 7.75
N ASP A 18 -14.62 -21.71 7.49
CA ASP A 18 -15.13 -21.49 6.14
C ASP A 18 -14.43 -20.28 5.48
N LEU A 19 -14.15 -19.21 6.24
CA LEU A 19 -13.42 -18.04 5.74
C LEU A 19 -11.95 -18.32 5.38
N ARG A 20 -11.35 -19.42 5.85
CA ARG A 20 -9.92 -19.69 5.65
C ARG A 20 -9.54 -19.85 4.17
N ILE A 21 -10.43 -20.44 3.38
CA ILE A 21 -10.18 -20.76 1.97
C ILE A 21 -10.16 -19.49 1.10
N PHE A 22 -10.92 -18.44 1.46
CA PHE A 22 -11.04 -17.17 0.72
C PHE A 22 -9.73 -16.37 0.58
N ARG A 23 -8.68 -16.76 1.29
CA ARG A 23 -7.33 -16.18 1.14
C ARG A 23 -6.43 -16.95 0.18
N ILE A 24 -6.91 -18.08 -0.34
CA ILE A 24 -6.16 -19.06 -1.15
C ILE A 24 -6.83 -19.27 -2.51
N PHE A 25 -8.15 -19.50 -2.54
CA PHE A 25 -8.87 -19.75 -3.79
C PHE A 25 -9.01 -18.45 -4.60
N GLU A 26 -9.25 -18.59 -5.92
CA GLU A 26 -9.33 -17.45 -6.86
C GLU A 26 -8.05 -16.59 -6.95
N GLY A 27 -6.92 -17.23 -6.68
CA GLY A 27 -5.60 -16.61 -6.61
C GLY A 27 -5.23 -16.35 -5.15
N THR A 28 -4.09 -16.90 -4.73
CA THR A 28 -3.66 -16.70 -3.35
C THR A 28 -3.41 -15.20 -3.12
N ASN A 29 -3.76 -14.72 -1.93
CA ASN A 29 -3.59 -13.31 -1.59
C ASN A 29 -2.13 -12.83 -1.73
N ASP A 30 -1.15 -13.73 -1.65
CA ASP A 30 0.26 -13.43 -1.92
C ASP A 30 0.51 -13.15 -3.40
N ILE A 31 0.00 -13.98 -4.31
CA ILE A 31 0.10 -13.79 -5.76
C ILE A 31 -0.67 -12.55 -6.21
N LEU A 32 -1.88 -12.33 -5.67
CA LEU A 32 -2.67 -11.14 -5.98
C LEU A 32 -1.97 -9.84 -5.56
N ARG A 33 -1.22 -9.83 -4.44
CA ARG A 33 -0.39 -8.67 -4.07
C ARG A 33 0.75 -8.43 -5.06
N LEU A 34 1.43 -9.48 -5.52
CA LEU A 34 2.43 -9.35 -6.57
C LEU A 34 1.80 -8.79 -7.85
N PHE A 35 0.60 -9.27 -8.21
CA PHE A 35 -0.14 -8.76 -9.37
C PHE A 35 -0.47 -7.26 -9.22
N VAL A 36 -1.04 -6.82 -8.09
CA VAL A 36 -1.37 -5.41 -7.84
C VAL A 36 -0.15 -4.51 -7.99
N SER A 37 0.95 -4.88 -7.33
CA SER A 37 2.19 -4.09 -7.36
C SER A 37 2.83 -4.07 -8.76
N LEU A 38 2.95 -5.21 -9.43
CA LEU A 38 3.60 -5.31 -10.74
C LEU A 38 2.82 -4.57 -11.84
N ASN A 39 1.49 -4.65 -11.85
CA ASN A 39 0.68 -3.88 -12.80
C ASN A 39 0.82 -2.37 -12.54
N GLY A 40 0.83 -1.94 -11.28
CA GLY A 40 1.11 -0.55 -10.91
C GLY A 40 2.48 -0.08 -11.41
N PHE A 41 3.52 -0.89 -11.20
CA PHE A 41 4.87 -0.60 -11.67
C PHE A 41 4.98 -0.59 -13.21
N GLN A 42 4.23 -1.43 -13.91
CA GLN A 42 4.20 -1.44 -15.37
C GLN A 42 3.68 -0.10 -15.91
N ASN A 43 2.62 0.44 -15.33
CA ASN A 43 2.10 1.75 -15.70
C ASN A 43 3.12 2.87 -15.40
N ALA A 44 3.62 2.94 -14.16
CA ALA A 44 4.63 3.92 -13.76
C ALA A 44 5.91 3.84 -14.61
N GLY A 45 6.31 2.64 -15.01
CA GLY A 45 7.46 2.43 -15.89
C GLY A 45 7.26 2.94 -17.31
N ASN A 46 6.04 2.92 -17.83
CA ASN A 46 5.73 3.50 -19.13
C ASN A 46 5.78 5.04 -19.08
N GLU A 47 5.31 5.65 -18.00
CA GLU A 47 5.46 7.10 -17.75
C GLU A 47 6.93 7.51 -17.59
N LEU A 48 7.74 6.73 -16.87
CA LEU A 48 9.18 7.00 -16.77
C LEU A 48 9.87 6.92 -18.14
N LYS A 49 9.48 5.97 -19.00
CA LYS A 49 10.02 5.88 -20.37
C LYS A 49 9.61 7.08 -21.23
N SER A 50 8.39 7.58 -21.10
CA SER A 50 7.95 8.76 -21.86
C SER A 50 8.75 9.99 -21.43
N LEU A 51 9.00 10.16 -20.13
CA LEU A 51 9.86 11.23 -19.61
C LEU A 51 11.32 11.08 -20.05
N GLN A 52 11.87 9.86 -20.06
CA GLN A 52 13.20 9.62 -20.60
C GLN A 52 13.30 10.00 -22.09
N ARG A 53 12.25 9.77 -22.88
CA ARG A 53 12.20 10.21 -24.29
C ARG A 53 12.11 11.73 -24.40
N ALA A 54 11.29 12.38 -23.58
CA ALA A 54 11.18 13.84 -23.53
C ALA A 54 12.52 14.49 -23.16
N LEU A 55 13.28 13.92 -22.22
CA LEU A 55 14.63 14.38 -21.87
C LEU A 55 15.64 14.26 -23.01
N LYS A 56 15.47 13.30 -23.94
CA LYS A 56 16.34 13.18 -25.13
C LYS A 56 16.05 14.24 -26.19
N ASN A 57 14.88 14.89 -26.15
CA ASN A 57 14.55 16.04 -27.00
C ASN A 57 13.99 17.18 -26.13
N PRO A 58 14.86 17.88 -25.37
CA PRO A 58 14.44 18.82 -24.34
C PRO A 58 13.81 20.09 -24.93
N LEU A 59 14.27 20.55 -26.10
CA LEU A 59 13.75 21.75 -26.76
C LEU A 59 12.29 21.57 -27.22
N GLY A 60 11.91 20.37 -27.67
CA GLY A 60 10.54 20.05 -28.08
C GLY A 60 9.57 19.77 -26.94
N ASN A 61 10.04 19.61 -25.70
CA ASN A 61 9.23 19.18 -24.55
C ASN A 61 9.43 20.03 -23.29
N ALA A 62 9.91 21.27 -23.42
CA ALA A 62 10.33 22.10 -22.30
C ALA A 62 9.23 22.31 -21.24
N GLY A 63 7.98 22.61 -21.65
CA GLY A 63 6.87 22.83 -20.71
C GLY A 63 6.47 21.58 -19.91
N LEU A 64 6.45 20.42 -20.55
CA LEU A 64 6.17 19.13 -19.91
C LEU A 64 7.27 18.78 -18.89
N LEU A 65 8.53 18.98 -19.26
CA LEU A 65 9.68 18.67 -18.42
C LEU A 65 9.74 19.55 -17.17
N VAL A 66 9.55 20.87 -17.31
CA VAL A 66 9.54 21.80 -16.16
C VAL A 66 8.42 21.45 -15.18
N GLY A 67 7.22 21.18 -15.69
CA GLY A 67 6.08 20.78 -14.87
C GLY A 67 6.33 19.49 -14.08
N GLU A 68 6.83 18.45 -14.75
CA GLU A 68 7.05 17.15 -14.09
C GLU A 68 8.23 17.17 -13.12
N ILE A 69 9.34 17.84 -13.48
CA ILE A 69 10.50 18.00 -12.58
C ILE A 69 10.09 18.73 -11.31
N SER A 70 9.31 19.82 -11.44
CA SER A 70 8.84 20.57 -10.28
C SER A 70 7.92 19.73 -9.37
N LYS A 71 6.98 18.97 -9.95
CA LYS A 71 6.11 18.04 -9.20
C LYS A 71 6.90 16.95 -8.50
N ARG A 72 7.89 16.35 -9.16
CA ARG A 72 8.77 15.32 -8.57
C ARG A 72 9.63 15.87 -7.45
N ALA A 73 10.21 17.07 -7.62
CA ALA A 73 10.97 17.75 -6.60
C ALA A 73 10.11 18.02 -5.35
N LYS A 74 8.89 18.55 -5.53
CA LYS A 74 7.92 18.76 -4.44
C LYS A 74 7.57 17.47 -3.71
N ARG A 75 7.20 16.41 -4.44
CA ARG A 75 6.90 15.07 -3.85
C ARG A 75 8.04 14.55 -2.98
N ARG A 76 9.28 14.63 -3.48
CA ARG A 76 10.47 14.17 -2.75
C ARG A 76 10.77 15.00 -1.52
N ALA A 77 10.53 16.32 -1.58
CA ALA A 77 10.67 17.22 -0.44
C ALA A 77 9.51 17.09 0.58
N GLY A 78 8.49 16.27 0.29
CA GLY A 78 7.29 16.17 1.12
C GLY A 78 6.37 17.38 1.03
N LEU A 79 6.53 18.20 0.00
CA LEU A 79 5.69 19.36 -0.30
C LEU A 79 4.54 18.94 -1.21
N GLY A 80 3.36 19.52 -0.95
CA GLY A 80 2.17 19.28 -1.77
C GLY A 80 2.40 19.66 -3.24
N THR A 81 1.99 18.79 -4.14
CA THR A 81 2.09 18.96 -5.60
C THR A 81 1.01 19.88 -6.18
N GLY A 82 0.06 20.30 -5.35
CA GLY A 82 -1.21 20.92 -5.78
C GLY A 82 -2.33 19.90 -6.01
N LEU A 83 -2.07 18.60 -5.80
CA LEU A 83 -3.12 17.59 -5.73
C LEU A 83 -4.05 17.92 -4.55
N THR A 84 -5.36 17.86 -4.79
CA THR A 84 -6.37 18.09 -3.77
C THR A 84 -7.61 17.26 -4.08
N LEU A 85 -8.33 16.85 -3.03
CA LEU A 85 -9.65 16.23 -3.12
C LEU A 85 -10.78 17.22 -2.77
N GLN A 86 -10.45 18.50 -2.59
CA GLN A 86 -11.45 19.56 -2.42
C GLN A 86 -12.44 19.56 -3.59
N GLY A 87 -13.72 19.69 -3.28
CA GLY A 87 -14.80 19.61 -4.26
C GLY A 87 -15.22 18.19 -4.64
N SER A 88 -14.39 17.16 -4.39
CA SER A 88 -14.77 15.75 -4.57
C SER A 88 -15.18 15.08 -3.25
N VAL A 89 -14.61 15.53 -2.14
CA VAL A 89 -14.91 15.05 -0.78
C VAL A 89 -15.78 16.07 -0.05
N HIS A 90 -16.73 15.60 0.75
CA HIS A 90 -17.61 16.46 1.54
C HIS A 90 -16.79 17.34 2.51
N PRO A 91 -17.13 18.62 2.75
CA PRO A 91 -16.33 19.51 3.58
C PRO A 91 -16.02 18.97 4.99
N GLU A 92 -16.96 18.24 5.59
CA GLU A 92 -16.78 17.58 6.89
C GLU A 92 -15.74 16.45 6.89
N LEU A 93 -15.30 15.96 5.74
CA LEU A 93 -14.29 14.91 5.58
C LEU A 93 -12.97 15.45 5.01
N SER A 94 -12.80 16.78 4.99
CA SER A 94 -11.64 17.46 4.39
C SER A 94 -10.31 16.98 4.97
N GLU A 95 -10.19 16.85 6.29
CA GLU A 95 -8.97 16.35 6.97
C GLU A 95 -8.62 14.92 6.52
N SER A 96 -9.60 14.02 6.47
CA SER A 96 -9.39 12.65 5.97
C SER A 96 -9.02 12.63 4.48
N GLY A 97 -9.56 13.57 3.70
CA GLY A 97 -9.16 13.81 2.31
C GLY A 97 -7.70 14.24 2.19
N GLU A 98 -7.23 15.13 3.08
CA GLU A 98 -5.82 15.56 3.12
C GLU A 98 -4.87 14.41 3.51
N LEU A 99 -5.27 13.54 4.43
CA LEU A 99 -4.52 12.32 4.75
C LEU A 99 -4.37 11.40 3.54
N ALA A 100 -5.44 11.23 2.75
CA ALA A 100 -5.41 10.46 1.51
C ALA A 100 -4.49 11.10 0.46
N VAL A 101 -4.58 12.42 0.24
CA VAL A 101 -3.71 13.16 -0.69
C VAL A 101 -2.24 12.98 -0.31
N LYS A 102 -1.90 13.21 0.97
CA LYS A 102 -0.52 13.06 1.45
C LYS A 102 -0.02 11.61 1.28
N ALA A 103 -0.88 10.62 1.52
CA ALA A 103 -0.55 9.22 1.30
C ALA A 103 -0.31 8.91 -0.18
N ILE A 104 -1.14 9.42 -1.10
CA ILE A 104 -0.97 9.28 -2.55
C ILE A 104 0.36 9.88 -3.01
N GLU A 105 0.69 11.09 -2.55
CA GLU A 105 1.92 11.77 -2.95
C GLU A 105 3.18 11.02 -2.48
N GLN A 106 3.21 10.58 -1.22
CA GLN A 106 4.33 9.81 -0.68
C GLN A 106 4.43 8.42 -1.32
N PHE A 107 3.29 7.76 -1.57
CA PHE A 107 3.25 6.47 -2.24
C PHE A 107 3.78 6.56 -3.68
N GLY A 108 3.38 7.60 -4.42
CA GLY A 108 3.91 7.87 -5.76
C GLY A 108 5.43 8.09 -5.74
N ALA A 109 5.92 8.88 -4.78
CA ALA A 109 7.35 9.13 -4.62
C ALA A 109 8.15 7.85 -4.34
N VAL A 110 7.71 7.02 -3.38
CA VAL A 110 8.44 5.79 -3.05
C VAL A 110 8.37 4.76 -4.17
N THR A 111 7.25 4.68 -4.89
CA THR A 111 7.08 3.79 -6.05
C THR A 111 8.06 4.18 -7.15
N GLU A 112 8.17 5.48 -7.47
CA GLU A 112 9.16 5.98 -8.42
C GLU A 112 10.59 5.65 -7.98
N ASP A 113 10.93 5.87 -6.71
CA ASP A 113 12.26 5.58 -6.17
C ASP A 113 12.60 4.08 -6.26
N MET A 114 11.65 3.18 -5.94
CA MET A 114 11.86 1.74 -6.06
C MET A 114 12.04 1.32 -7.52
N LEU A 115 11.26 1.89 -8.43
CA LEU A 115 11.35 1.57 -9.85
C LEU A 115 12.66 2.07 -10.47
N LEU A 116 13.12 3.27 -10.10
CA LEU A 116 14.42 3.79 -10.52
C LEU A 116 15.59 2.95 -9.98
N LYS A 117 15.49 2.51 -8.73
CA LYS A 117 16.54 1.73 -8.05
C LYS A 117 16.69 0.31 -8.58
N HIS A 118 15.57 -0.38 -8.83
CA HIS A 118 15.59 -1.80 -9.21
C HIS A 118 15.37 -2.04 -10.71
N GLY A 119 14.80 -1.06 -11.42
CA GLY A 119 14.49 -1.19 -12.84
C GLY A 119 13.64 -2.42 -13.13
N LYS A 120 14.01 -3.18 -14.18
CA LYS A 120 13.31 -4.41 -14.55
C LYS A 120 13.42 -5.53 -13.50
N ARG A 121 14.42 -5.48 -12.61
CA ARG A 121 14.59 -6.48 -11.54
C ARG A 121 13.65 -6.26 -10.35
N ILE A 122 12.80 -5.23 -10.40
CA ILE A 122 11.75 -5.04 -9.37
C ILE A 122 10.85 -6.27 -9.24
N ILE A 123 10.73 -7.10 -10.30
CA ILE A 123 9.96 -8.34 -10.28
C ILE A 123 10.47 -9.36 -9.25
N ASP A 124 11.76 -9.31 -8.93
CA ASP A 124 12.41 -10.25 -8.00
C ASP A 124 12.36 -9.76 -6.55
N GLU A 125 11.93 -8.51 -6.32
CA GLU A 125 11.97 -7.83 -5.04
C GLU A 125 10.67 -8.04 -4.25
N GLN A 126 10.29 -9.30 -4.00
CA GLN A 126 8.97 -9.64 -3.43
C GLN A 126 8.66 -8.97 -2.09
N PHE A 127 9.66 -8.74 -1.22
CA PHE A 127 9.47 -8.00 0.03
C PHE A 127 9.08 -6.53 -0.17
N VAL A 128 9.54 -5.93 -1.28
CA VAL A 128 9.17 -4.58 -1.72
C VAL A 128 7.79 -4.61 -2.35
N LEU A 129 7.56 -5.53 -3.28
CA LEU A 129 6.28 -5.70 -3.99
C LEU A 129 5.12 -5.89 -3.02
N LYS A 130 5.28 -6.73 -1.99
CA LYS A 130 4.27 -6.95 -0.94
C LYS A 130 3.88 -5.65 -0.23
N ARG A 131 4.86 -4.84 0.19
CA ARG A 131 4.62 -3.56 0.90
C ARG A 131 3.98 -2.53 -0.01
N VAL A 132 4.41 -2.45 -1.26
CA VAL A 132 3.80 -1.56 -2.26
C VAL A 132 2.34 -1.95 -2.49
N ALA A 133 2.04 -3.25 -2.55
CA ALA A 133 0.67 -3.73 -2.68
C ALA A 133 -0.20 -3.40 -1.47
N ASP A 134 0.33 -3.57 -0.24
CA ASP A 134 -0.41 -3.20 0.97
C ASP A 134 -0.73 -1.70 1.02
N CYS A 135 0.23 -0.84 0.68
CA CYS A 135 -0.01 0.61 0.53
C CYS A 135 -1.10 0.91 -0.51
N ALA A 136 -1.07 0.23 -1.66
CA ALA A 136 -2.06 0.42 -2.71
C ALA A 136 -3.47 0.00 -2.26
N ILE A 137 -3.58 -1.09 -1.50
CA ILE A 137 -4.84 -1.59 -0.93
C ILE A 137 -5.40 -0.59 0.09
N ASP A 138 -4.59 -0.11 1.03
CA ASP A 138 -5.02 0.88 2.03
C ASP A 138 -5.43 2.20 1.35
N LEU A 139 -4.67 2.67 0.36
CA LEU A 139 -5.01 3.87 -0.42
C LEU A 139 -6.35 3.73 -1.14
N TYR A 140 -6.58 2.59 -1.81
CA TYR A 140 -7.84 2.32 -2.48
C TYR A 140 -9.01 2.29 -1.48
N ALA A 141 -8.83 1.63 -0.34
CA ALA A 141 -9.83 1.61 0.72
C ALA A 141 -10.15 3.01 1.26
N MET A 142 -9.13 3.86 1.49
CA MET A 142 -9.32 5.25 1.93
C MET A 142 -10.21 6.03 0.96
N VAL A 143 -9.91 6.01 -0.34
CA VAL A 143 -10.70 6.79 -1.32
C VAL A 143 -12.11 6.23 -1.51
N VAL A 144 -12.30 4.91 -1.36
CA VAL A 144 -13.63 4.28 -1.41
C VAL A 144 -14.50 4.73 -0.24
N VAL A 145 -13.99 4.69 1.00
CA VAL A 145 -14.79 5.11 2.16
C VAL A 145 -15.02 6.63 2.17
N LEU A 146 -14.05 7.42 1.73
CA LEU A 146 -14.20 8.87 1.55
C LEU A 146 -15.32 9.18 0.56
N SER A 147 -15.32 8.52 -0.60
CA SER A 147 -16.35 8.70 -1.63
C SER A 147 -17.74 8.33 -1.10
N ARG A 148 -17.85 7.16 -0.45
CA ARG A 148 -19.12 6.67 0.11
C ARG A 148 -19.67 7.61 1.18
N ALA A 149 -18.86 7.93 2.20
CA ALA A 149 -19.29 8.77 3.30
C ALA A 149 -19.59 10.20 2.83
N SER A 150 -18.80 10.74 1.89
CA SER A 150 -19.08 12.06 1.28
C SER A 150 -20.43 12.10 0.59
N ARG A 151 -20.78 11.05 -0.19
CA ARG A 151 -22.09 10.95 -0.82
C ARG A 151 -23.21 10.83 0.20
N SER A 152 -23.01 10.03 1.26
CA SER A 152 -23.98 9.88 2.34
C SER A 152 -24.27 11.20 3.05
N LEU A 153 -23.23 12.00 3.32
CA LEU A 153 -23.34 13.34 3.92
C LEU A 153 -24.06 14.31 2.99
N ALA A 154 -23.66 14.35 1.71
CA ALA A 154 -24.26 15.24 0.71
C ALA A 154 -25.76 14.96 0.50
N GLN A 155 -26.18 13.70 0.63
CA GLN A 155 -27.58 13.29 0.51
C GLN A 155 -28.37 13.39 1.83
N GLY A 156 -27.70 13.69 2.95
CA GLY A 156 -28.35 13.74 4.27
C GLY A 156 -28.93 12.39 4.71
N LEU A 157 -28.28 11.27 4.38
CA LEU A 157 -28.79 9.95 4.75
C LEU A 157 -28.75 9.74 6.28
N PRO A 158 -29.66 8.92 6.86
CA PRO A 158 -29.71 8.69 8.30
C PRO A 158 -28.41 8.15 8.92
N SER A 159 -27.64 7.37 8.14
CA SER A 159 -26.35 6.80 8.57
C SER A 159 -25.15 7.71 8.37
N ALA A 160 -25.31 8.90 7.78
CA ALA A 160 -24.20 9.71 7.29
C ALA A 160 -23.17 10.08 8.35
N GLN A 161 -23.62 10.45 9.55
CA GLN A 161 -22.71 10.81 10.64
C GLN A 161 -21.95 9.59 11.19
N HIS A 162 -22.56 8.40 11.17
CA HIS A 162 -21.85 7.17 11.53
C HIS A 162 -20.84 6.78 10.44
N GLU A 163 -21.21 6.88 9.16
CA GLU A 163 -20.30 6.61 8.04
C GLU A 163 -19.12 7.59 8.00
N LYS A 164 -19.34 8.86 8.39
CA LYS A 164 -18.28 9.84 8.62
C LYS A 164 -17.28 9.35 9.67
N MET A 165 -17.76 8.96 10.85
CA MET A 165 -16.91 8.46 11.94
C MET A 165 -16.11 7.21 11.52
N LEU A 166 -16.73 6.29 10.79
CA LEU A 166 -16.04 5.11 10.23
C LEU A 166 -14.95 5.53 9.23
N CYS A 167 -15.25 6.48 8.34
CA CYS A 167 -14.31 6.99 7.35
C CYS A 167 -13.11 7.68 8.01
N GLU A 168 -13.35 8.57 8.98
CA GLU A 168 -12.29 9.28 9.72
C GLU A 168 -11.37 8.30 10.44
N THR A 169 -11.95 7.35 11.17
CA THR A 169 -11.19 6.33 11.91
C THR A 169 -10.35 5.47 10.97
N TRP A 170 -10.96 4.98 9.87
CA TRP A 170 -10.25 4.17 8.88
C TRP A 170 -9.11 4.95 8.21
N CYS A 171 -9.38 6.17 7.74
CA CYS A 171 -8.40 6.99 7.04
C CYS A 171 -7.21 7.34 7.92
N PHE A 172 -7.43 7.61 9.21
CA PHE A 172 -6.35 7.85 10.16
C PHE A 172 -5.41 6.63 10.28
N GLU A 173 -5.95 5.45 10.57
CA GLU A 173 -5.12 4.24 10.74
C GLU A 173 -4.47 3.77 9.42
N ALA A 174 -5.21 3.82 8.31
CA ALA A 174 -4.69 3.48 6.99
C ALA A 174 -3.53 4.40 6.60
N HIS A 175 -3.66 5.70 6.86
CA HIS A 175 -2.57 6.65 6.66
C HIS A 175 -1.32 6.26 7.46
N GLN A 176 -1.47 5.90 8.74
CA GLN A 176 -0.34 5.47 9.58
C GLN A 176 0.33 4.20 9.04
N ARG A 177 -0.44 3.20 8.61
CA ARG A 177 0.10 1.97 7.99
C ARG A 177 0.89 2.29 6.73
N ILE A 178 0.33 3.11 5.84
CA ILE A 178 1.00 3.53 4.59
C ILE A 178 2.31 4.27 4.93
N MET A 179 2.29 5.24 5.86
CA MET A 179 3.51 5.98 6.23
C MET A 179 4.59 5.06 6.81
N ASN A 180 4.21 4.06 7.61
CA ASN A 180 5.13 3.07 8.16
C ASN A 180 5.75 2.16 7.09
N ASP A 181 4.94 1.71 6.13
CA ASP A 181 5.45 0.91 5.00
C ASP A 181 6.35 1.74 4.09
N ILE A 182 6.00 2.99 3.80
CA ILE A 182 6.85 3.92 3.03
C ILE A 182 8.19 4.16 3.72
N LYS A 183 8.19 4.39 5.04
CA LYS A 183 9.41 4.52 5.84
C LYS A 183 10.25 3.25 5.75
N SER A 184 9.61 2.09 5.84
CA SER A 184 10.28 0.78 5.73
C SER A 184 10.89 0.57 4.35
N LEU A 185 10.20 0.95 3.27
CA LEU A 185 10.68 0.84 1.89
C LEU A 185 11.95 1.69 1.63
N ARG A 186 12.07 2.85 2.30
CA ARG A 186 13.25 3.71 2.21
C ARG A 186 14.40 3.32 3.15
N SER A 187 14.11 2.56 4.20
CA SER A 187 15.07 2.26 5.27
C SER A 187 16.19 1.28 4.86
N SER A 188 17.41 1.57 5.29
CA SER A 188 18.55 0.64 5.20
C SER A 188 18.39 -0.58 6.10
N ASP A 189 17.71 -0.44 7.24
CA ASP A 189 17.43 -1.55 8.16
C ASP A 189 16.56 -2.62 7.52
N SER A 190 15.58 -2.22 6.70
CA SER A 190 14.73 -3.16 5.96
C SER A 190 15.56 -4.05 5.03
N LYS A 191 16.63 -3.52 4.41
CA LYS A 191 17.54 -4.32 3.57
C LYS A 191 18.25 -5.39 4.39
N ARG A 192 18.69 -5.05 5.61
CA ARG A 192 19.30 -6.01 6.54
C ARG A 192 18.29 -7.08 6.95
N ILE A 193 17.06 -6.69 7.28
CA ILE A 193 15.98 -7.63 7.61
C ILE A 193 15.68 -8.58 6.45
N PHE A 194 15.61 -8.11 5.20
CA PHE A 194 15.35 -8.96 4.04
C PHE A 194 16.46 -9.98 3.79
N LYS A 195 17.73 -9.59 3.99
CA LYS A 195 18.87 -10.52 3.95
C LYS A 195 18.73 -11.59 5.02
N ASN A 196 18.38 -11.20 6.25
CA ASN A 196 18.19 -12.13 7.36
C ASN A 196 17.03 -13.10 7.09
N LEU A 197 15.87 -12.62 6.62
CA LEU A 197 14.73 -13.46 6.27
C LEU A 197 15.10 -14.53 5.22
N ARG A 198 15.88 -14.14 4.19
CA ARG A 198 16.39 -15.08 3.19
C ARG A 198 17.32 -16.12 3.80
N ALA A 199 18.26 -15.70 4.64
CA ALA A 199 19.22 -16.60 5.29
C ALA A 199 18.54 -17.58 6.26
N ILE A 200 17.61 -17.08 7.08
CA ILE A 200 16.81 -17.91 8.00
C ILE A 200 16.01 -18.95 7.21
N SER A 201 15.32 -18.53 6.15
CA SER A 201 14.55 -19.46 5.31
C SER A 201 15.45 -20.51 4.66
N ALA A 202 16.63 -20.14 4.16
CA ALA A 202 17.57 -21.09 3.57
C ALA A 202 18.02 -22.14 4.58
N ALA A 203 18.38 -21.72 5.80
CA ALA A 203 18.79 -22.62 6.87
C ALA A 203 17.67 -23.58 7.31
N VAL A 204 16.42 -23.08 7.39
CA VAL A 204 15.25 -23.92 7.72
C VAL A 204 15.00 -24.98 6.63
N VAL A 205 15.15 -24.61 5.36
CA VAL A 205 14.97 -25.55 4.23
C VAL A 205 16.09 -26.60 4.21
N GLU A 206 17.34 -26.18 4.41
CA GLU A 206 18.49 -27.09 4.48
C GLU A 206 18.38 -28.08 5.66
N ASN A 207 17.88 -27.62 6.81
CA ASN A 207 17.66 -28.45 7.99
C ASN A 207 16.37 -29.29 7.94
N GLY A 208 15.45 -29.01 7.01
CA GLY A 208 14.13 -29.66 6.92
C GLY A 208 13.15 -29.27 8.03
N GLY A 209 13.40 -28.17 8.76
CA GLY A 209 12.61 -27.76 9.91
C GLY A 209 13.29 -26.68 10.75
N VAL A 210 12.82 -26.48 11.98
CA VAL A 210 13.43 -25.52 12.93
C VAL A 210 14.89 -25.89 13.17
N VAL A 211 15.79 -24.91 12.94
CA VAL A 211 17.25 -25.11 13.02
C VAL A 211 17.72 -25.25 14.47
N SER A 212 17.18 -24.41 15.36
CA SER A 212 17.56 -24.41 16.76
C SER A 212 16.94 -25.61 17.49
N PRO A 213 17.72 -26.41 18.23
CA PRO A 213 17.17 -27.45 19.07
C PRO A 213 16.41 -26.82 20.25
N HIS A 214 15.65 -27.65 20.96
CA HIS A 214 15.12 -27.27 22.27
C HIS A 214 16.29 -26.82 23.18
N PRO A 215 16.11 -25.86 24.10
CA PRO A 215 17.20 -25.37 24.96
C PRO A 215 17.90 -26.47 25.80
N LEU A 216 17.27 -27.63 25.99
CA LEU A 216 17.86 -28.79 26.66
C LEU A 216 18.73 -29.68 25.74
N GLY A 217 18.72 -29.42 24.43
CA GLY A 217 19.53 -30.14 23.45
C GLY A 217 18.99 -31.50 23.01
N PHE A 218 17.78 -31.87 23.42
CA PHE A 218 17.05 -33.08 23.01
C PHE A 218 15.54 -32.81 22.96
#